data_AF-A0A972SD29-F1
#
_entry.id   AF-A0A972SD29-F1
#
_cell.length_a   1.000
_cell.length_b   1.000
_cell.length_c   1.000
_cell.angle_alpha   90.00
_cell.angle_beta   90.00
_cell.angle_gamma   90.00
#
_symmetry.space_group_name_H-M   'P 1'
#
loop_
_entity.id
_entity.type
_entity.pdbx_description
1 polymer ?
#
loop_
_entity_poly.entity_id
_entity_poly.type
_entity_poly.pdbx_seq_one_letter_code
_entity_poly.pdbx_strand_id
1 'polypeptide(L)'
;MYTHTTYVRDLAFGPDGALYFSEAYGGRDGLIYRLEGNTATPYFTVHLAELGTGWRGDFTFDENGVLYLTSGNRRPGRIFRVENGQVRKIFESPDHVIAGIFVRNGKAYYTDWGQHIYVLDLATGQEQVLHTQHNARWLTDVYIVGDISAVPSPTPTPVSRLWLPVMVKHAR
;
A
#
# COMPACT_ATOMS: atom_id res chain seq x y z
N MET A 1 11.87 14.51 17.89
CA MET A 1 10.51 14.75 17.37
C MET A 1 10.66 15.62 16.13
N TYR A 2 10.29 15.09 14.96
CA TYR A 2 10.25 15.84 13.70
C TYR A 2 8.84 16.41 13.49
N THR A 3 8.76 17.63 12.97
CA THR A 3 7.49 18.29 12.62
C THR A 3 7.50 18.66 11.15
N HIS A 4 6.58 18.09 10.39
CA HIS A 4 6.36 18.47 8.99
C HIS A 4 5.29 19.57 8.89
N THR A 5 5.41 20.47 7.92
CA THR A 5 4.56 21.67 7.82
C THR A 5 3.39 21.52 6.87
N THR A 6 3.30 20.39 6.17
CA THR A 6 2.27 20.08 5.16
C THR A 6 1.56 18.77 5.50
N TYR A 7 0.63 18.37 4.64
CA TYR A 7 -0.20 17.17 4.84
C TYR A 7 0.61 15.90 4.59
N VAL A 8 1.02 15.26 5.69
CA VAL A 8 1.47 13.86 5.66
C VAL A 8 0.27 12.97 5.33
N ARG A 9 0.40 12.17 4.28
CA ARG A 9 -0.67 11.30 3.79
C ARG A 9 -0.49 9.86 4.24
N ASP A 10 0.72 9.33 4.10
CA ASP A 10 1.00 7.93 4.36
C ASP A 10 2.40 7.73 4.98
N LEU A 11 2.59 6.59 5.64
CA LEU A 11 3.81 6.18 6.35
C LEU A 11 4.17 4.74 6.01
N ALA A 12 5.44 4.47 5.72
CA ALA A 12 5.93 3.11 5.52
C ALA A 12 7.34 2.95 6.11
N PHE A 13 7.65 1.76 6.62
CA PHE A 13 9.05 1.41 6.89
C PHE A 13 9.72 1.02 5.58
N GLY A 14 10.89 1.61 5.31
CA GLY A 14 11.68 1.30 4.13
C GLY A 14 12.55 0.06 4.29
N PRO A 15 13.21 -0.37 3.21
CA PRO A 15 14.09 -1.55 3.21
C PRO A 15 15.33 -1.39 4.10
N ASP A 16 15.68 -0.15 4.47
CA ASP A 16 16.78 0.19 5.38
C ASP A 16 16.33 0.30 6.85
N GLY A 17 15.06 0.00 7.13
CA GLY A 17 14.46 0.11 8.45
C GLY A 17 14.11 1.54 8.90
N ALA A 18 14.36 2.56 8.07
CA ALA A 18 13.97 3.93 8.37
C ALA A 18 12.46 4.14 8.13
N LEU A 19 11.90 5.16 8.77
CA LEU A 19 10.53 5.59 8.50
C LEU A 19 10.52 6.50 7.27
N TYR A 20 9.61 6.22 6.35
CA TYR A 20 9.31 7.06 5.20
C TYR A 20 7.91 7.62 5.35
N PHE A 21 7.68 8.80 4.80
CA PHE A 21 6.36 9.42 4.77
C PHE A 21 6.11 10.14 3.45
N SER A 22 4.86 10.19 3.03
CA SER A 22 4.47 10.92 1.83
C SER A 22 3.79 12.24 2.17
N GLU A 23 4.08 13.26 1.37
CA GLU A 23 3.28 14.48 1.23
C GLU A 23 2.52 14.41 -0.10
N ALA A 24 1.21 14.64 -0.05
CA ALA A 24 0.43 14.85 -1.27
C ALA A 24 -0.64 15.91 -1.04
N TYR A 25 -0.45 17.08 -1.64
CA TYR A 25 -1.42 18.17 -1.65
C TYR A 25 -2.10 18.27 -3.01
N GLY A 26 -3.43 18.38 -3.02
CA GLY A 26 -4.23 18.34 -4.25
C GLY A 26 -3.73 19.31 -5.32
N GLY A 27 -3.27 18.76 -6.44
CA GLY A 27 -2.82 19.52 -7.62
C GLY A 27 -1.31 19.74 -7.73
N ARG A 28 -0.50 19.16 -6.84
CA ARG A 28 0.97 19.16 -6.92
C ARG A 28 1.52 17.75 -7.00
N ASP A 29 2.75 17.64 -7.49
CA ASP A 29 3.52 16.39 -7.41
C ASP A 29 3.57 15.88 -5.98
N GLY A 30 3.56 14.57 -5.85
CA GLY A 30 3.79 13.90 -4.58
C GLY A 30 5.25 13.92 -4.20
N LEU A 31 5.52 13.92 -2.90
CA LEU A 31 6.87 13.74 -2.38
C LEU A 31 6.87 12.63 -1.35
N ILE A 32 7.85 11.74 -1.44
CA ILE A 32 8.15 10.75 -0.40
C ILE A 32 9.46 11.18 0.23
N TYR A 33 9.47 11.27 1.55
CA TYR A 33 10.61 11.62 2.37
C TYR A 33 11.08 10.40 3.14
N ARG A 34 12.40 10.31 3.33
CA ARG A 34 13.03 9.43 4.31
C ARG A 34 13.29 10.23 5.58
N LEU A 35 12.91 9.70 6.74
CA LEU A 35 13.16 10.31 8.04
C LEU A 35 14.32 9.62 8.75
N GLU A 36 15.34 10.40 9.12
CA GLU A 36 16.46 9.96 9.94
C GLU A 36 16.63 10.92 11.12
N GLY A 37 16.35 10.42 12.34
CA GLY A 37 16.30 11.25 13.53
C GLY A 37 15.24 12.35 13.41
N ASN A 38 15.67 13.61 13.34
CA ASN A 38 14.80 14.78 13.14
C ASN A 38 14.98 15.43 11.75
N THR A 39 15.53 14.70 10.77
CA THR A 39 15.78 15.21 9.42
C THR A 39 14.98 14.41 8.41
N ALA A 40 14.14 15.10 7.63
CA ALA A 40 13.45 14.51 6.49
C ALA A 40 14.17 14.92 5.19
N THR A 41 14.58 13.93 4.40
CA THR A 41 15.24 14.14 3.11
C THR A 41 14.33 13.62 2.00
N PRO A 42 14.11 14.39 0.91
CA PRO A 42 13.36 13.89 -0.24
C PRO A 42 13.98 12.60 -0.76
N TYR A 43 13.16 11.57 -0.90
CA TYR A 43 13.54 10.27 -1.41
C TYR A 43 13.04 10.06 -2.85
N PHE A 44 11.77 10.40 -3.11
CA PHE A 44 11.18 10.24 -4.44
C PHE A 44 10.13 11.31 -4.72
N THR A 45 10.07 11.80 -5.96
CA THR A 45 9.03 12.70 -6.43
C THR A 45 8.07 11.92 -7.32
N VAL A 46 6.79 11.91 -6.96
CA VAL A 46 5.73 11.31 -7.75
C VAL A 46 5.17 12.37 -8.68
N HIS A 47 5.60 12.35 -9.95
CA HIS A 47 5.16 13.35 -10.91
C HIS A 47 3.71 13.09 -11.34
N LEU A 48 2.84 14.09 -11.19
CA LEU A 48 1.42 13.94 -11.50
C LEU A 48 1.16 13.54 -12.95
N ALA A 49 2.03 13.99 -13.86
CA ALA A 49 1.97 13.66 -15.28
C ALA A 49 2.07 12.14 -15.49
N GLU A 50 2.84 11.42 -14.68
CA GLU A 50 3.03 9.97 -14.79
C GLU A 50 1.79 9.19 -14.36
N LEU A 51 0.97 9.78 -13.48
CA LEU A 51 -0.28 9.17 -12.98
C LEU A 51 -1.52 9.64 -13.74
N GLY A 52 -1.38 10.66 -14.61
CA GLY A 52 -2.47 11.32 -15.34
C GLY A 52 -3.50 12.06 -14.46
N THR A 53 -3.34 12.01 -13.14
CA THR A 53 -4.20 12.64 -12.14
C THR A 53 -3.37 13.04 -10.91
N GLY A 54 -3.85 14.01 -10.12
CA GLY A 54 -3.22 14.35 -8.84
C GLY A 54 -3.04 13.11 -7.95
N TRP A 55 -1.83 12.84 -7.44
CA TRP A 55 -1.53 11.71 -6.58
C TRP A 55 -2.25 11.87 -5.25
N ARG A 56 -3.02 10.84 -4.87
CA ARG A 56 -3.78 10.77 -3.62
C ARG A 56 -3.72 9.37 -3.02
N GLY A 57 -2.75 8.58 -3.45
CA GLY A 57 -2.56 7.22 -2.96
C GLY A 57 -1.48 7.15 -1.92
N ASP A 58 -1.24 5.90 -1.58
CA ASP A 58 -0.34 5.46 -0.53
C ASP A 58 0.86 4.77 -1.20
N PHE A 59 1.85 4.40 -0.42
CA PHE A 59 3.08 3.79 -0.94
C PHE A 59 3.60 2.69 -0.02
N THR A 60 4.39 1.78 -0.60
CA THR A 60 5.04 0.72 0.17
C THR A 60 6.32 0.27 -0.53
N PHE A 61 7.18 -0.42 0.21
CA PHE A 61 8.37 -1.07 -0.32
C PHE A 61 8.20 -2.58 -0.24
N ASP A 62 8.67 -3.30 -1.26
CA ASP A 62 8.81 -4.76 -1.16
C ASP A 62 10.12 -5.16 -0.44
N GLU A 63 10.32 -6.46 -0.26
CA GLU A 63 11.53 -7.03 0.34
C GLU A 63 12.84 -6.71 -0.41
N ASN A 64 12.77 -6.28 -1.67
CA ASN A 64 13.91 -5.88 -2.48
C ASN A 64 14.11 -4.36 -2.52
N GLY A 65 13.28 -3.59 -1.78
CA GLY A 65 13.31 -2.14 -1.76
C GLY A 65 12.66 -1.47 -2.98
N VAL A 66 11.89 -2.20 -3.78
CA VAL A 66 11.12 -1.63 -4.88
C VAL A 66 9.96 -0.82 -4.31
N LEU A 67 9.82 0.41 -4.77
CA LEU A 67 8.74 1.30 -4.39
C LEU A 67 7.48 1.02 -5.23
N TYR A 68 6.35 0.84 -4.54
CA TYR A 68 5.02 0.71 -5.12
C TYR A 68 4.15 1.87 -4.68
N LEU A 69 3.27 2.32 -5.58
CA LEU A 69 2.36 3.46 -5.36
C LEU A 69 0.94 3.04 -5.72
N THR A 70 -0.05 3.63 -5.06
CA THR A 70 -1.46 3.51 -5.48
C THR A 70 -1.99 4.82 -6.05
N SER A 71 -3.08 4.75 -6.82
CA SER A 71 -3.82 5.95 -7.24
C SER A 71 -4.60 6.60 -6.10
N GLY A 72 -4.81 5.86 -5.01
CA GLY A 72 -5.62 6.29 -3.89
C GLY A 72 -7.10 6.24 -4.20
N ASN A 73 -7.82 7.22 -3.66
CA ASN A 73 -9.27 7.30 -3.67
C ASN A 73 -9.92 7.73 -5.00
N ARG A 74 -9.36 7.29 -6.14
CA ARG A 74 -9.88 7.58 -7.48
C ARG A 74 -10.12 6.31 -8.26
N ARG A 75 -11.19 6.33 -9.06
CA ARG A 75 -11.48 5.31 -10.06
C ARG A 75 -11.01 5.78 -11.44
N PRO A 76 -10.45 4.89 -12.28
CA PRO A 76 -10.12 3.50 -11.95
C PRO A 76 -8.94 3.44 -10.95
N GLY A 77 -8.97 2.45 -10.06
CA GLY A 77 -7.94 2.21 -9.07
C GLY A 77 -6.71 1.60 -9.73
N ARG A 78 -5.50 2.03 -9.36
CA ARG A 78 -4.26 1.63 -10.01
C ARG A 78 -3.15 1.34 -9.02
N ILE A 79 -2.28 0.41 -9.39
CA ILE A 79 -0.99 0.17 -8.73
C ILE A 79 0.12 0.47 -9.72
N PHE A 80 1.13 1.17 -9.23
CA PHE A 80 2.33 1.52 -9.98
C PHE A 80 3.55 0.94 -9.29
N ARG A 81 4.57 0.63 -10.09
CA ARG A 81 5.89 0.20 -9.65
C ARG A 81 6.91 1.22 -10.12
N VAL A 82 7.84 1.58 -9.25
CA VAL A 82 8.95 2.47 -9.57
C VAL A 82 10.18 1.64 -9.85
N GLU A 83 10.71 1.74 -11.07
CA GLU A 83 11.95 1.09 -11.47
C GLU A 83 12.85 2.09 -12.17
N ASN A 84 14.11 2.18 -11.75
CA ASN A 84 15.09 3.11 -12.33
C ASN A 84 14.57 4.57 -12.37
N GLY A 85 13.83 4.95 -11.32
CA GLY A 85 13.22 6.28 -11.19
C GLY A 85 12.00 6.53 -12.08
N GLN A 86 11.49 5.52 -12.79
CA GLN A 86 10.32 5.65 -13.67
C GLN A 86 9.10 4.98 -13.05
N VAL A 87 7.96 5.69 -13.06
CA VAL A 87 6.68 5.17 -12.59
C VAL A 87 5.98 4.41 -13.72
N ARG A 88 5.69 3.12 -13.51
CA ARG A 88 4.96 2.28 -14.46
C ARG A 88 3.70 1.71 -13.83
N LYS A 89 2.54 1.88 -14.47
CA LYS A 89 1.30 1.20 -14.09
C LYS A 89 1.44 -0.30 -14.33
N ILE A 90 1.21 -1.11 -13.28
CA ILE A 90 1.28 -2.58 -13.36
C ILE A 90 -0.09 -3.24 -13.19
N PHE A 91 -1.06 -2.53 -12.64
CA PHE A 91 -2.42 -3.04 -12.44
C PHE A 91 -3.43 -1.90 -12.49
N GLU A 92 -4.64 -2.19 -12.97
CA GLU A 92 -5.78 -1.29 -13.00
C GLU A 92 -7.06 -2.08 -12.71
N SER A 93 -7.82 -1.64 -11.72
CA SER A 93 -9.20 -2.06 -11.52
C SER A 93 -10.17 -0.97 -12.01
N PRO A 94 -11.09 -1.28 -12.93
CA PRO A 94 -12.14 -0.34 -13.33
C PRO A 94 -13.22 -0.17 -12.24
N ASP A 95 -13.38 -1.17 -11.37
CA ASP A 95 -14.57 -1.35 -10.53
C ASP A 95 -14.38 -0.92 -9.08
N HIS A 96 -13.18 -0.49 -8.69
CA HIS A 96 -12.89 0.04 -7.36
C HIS A 96 -11.67 0.96 -7.34
N VAL A 97 -11.53 1.69 -6.23
CA VAL A 97 -10.33 2.46 -5.95
C VAL A 97 -9.28 1.53 -5.32
N ILE A 98 -8.03 1.97 -5.28
CA ILE A 98 -6.95 1.28 -4.57
C ILE A 98 -6.33 2.30 -3.63
N ALA A 99 -6.63 2.18 -2.33
CA ALA A 99 -6.17 3.10 -1.29
C ALA A 99 -4.85 2.59 -0.67
N GLY A 100 -4.85 2.13 0.57
CA GLY A 100 -3.64 1.60 1.21
C GLY A 100 -3.17 0.30 0.58
N ILE A 101 -1.84 0.09 0.63
CA ILE A 101 -1.14 -1.02 -0.02
C ILE A 101 -0.02 -1.57 0.87
N PHE A 102 0.17 -2.89 0.81
CA PHE A 102 1.34 -3.57 1.33
C PHE A 102 1.82 -4.62 0.32
N VAL A 103 3.12 -4.70 0.06
CA VAL A 103 3.69 -5.67 -0.87
C VAL A 103 4.61 -6.62 -0.13
N ARG A 104 4.43 -7.92 -0.36
CA ARG A 104 5.31 -8.96 0.19
C ARG A 104 5.24 -10.24 -0.64
N ASN A 105 6.39 -10.85 -0.91
CA ASN A 105 6.50 -12.14 -1.61
C ASN A 105 5.79 -12.15 -2.97
N GLY A 106 5.99 -11.08 -3.75
CA GLY A 106 5.38 -10.92 -5.09
C GLY A 106 3.87 -10.73 -5.10
N LYS A 107 3.24 -10.40 -3.95
CA LYS A 107 1.81 -10.10 -3.85
C LYS A 107 1.59 -8.69 -3.31
N ALA A 108 0.64 -7.97 -3.89
CA ALA A 108 0.12 -6.73 -3.34
C ALA A 108 -1.18 -7.00 -2.59
N TYR A 109 -1.27 -6.50 -1.37
CA TYR A 109 -2.46 -6.48 -0.54
C TYR A 109 -2.94 -5.04 -0.48
N TYR A 110 -4.21 -4.79 -0.75
CA TYR A 110 -4.71 -3.41 -0.73
C TYR A 110 -6.16 -3.31 -0.32
N THR A 111 -6.55 -2.09 0.05
CA THR A 111 -7.91 -1.74 0.43
C THR A 111 -8.62 -1.00 -0.70
N ASP A 112 -9.93 -1.20 -0.81
CA ASP A 112 -10.78 -0.54 -1.82
C ASP A 112 -11.43 0.76 -1.35
N TRP A 113 -10.96 1.31 -0.22
CA TRP A 113 -11.64 2.42 0.46
C TRP A 113 -13.13 2.17 0.74
N GLY A 114 -13.53 0.90 0.82
CA GLY A 114 -14.85 0.42 1.15
C GLY A 114 -14.74 -0.62 2.26
N GLN A 115 -15.07 -1.87 1.93
CA GLN A 115 -15.15 -2.97 2.89
C GLN A 115 -14.21 -4.14 2.55
N HIS A 116 -13.46 -4.07 1.45
CA HIS A 116 -12.69 -5.21 0.98
C HIS A 116 -11.20 -4.98 1.10
N ILE A 117 -10.51 -6.05 1.48
CA ILE A 117 -9.09 -6.21 1.31
C ILE A 117 -8.91 -7.19 0.16
N TYR A 118 -8.10 -6.82 -0.81
CA TYR A 118 -7.74 -7.65 -1.95
C TYR A 118 -6.34 -8.18 -1.79
N VAL A 119 -6.08 -9.32 -2.43
CA VAL A 119 -4.72 -9.78 -2.73
C VAL A 119 -4.59 -9.91 -4.25
N LEU A 120 -3.54 -9.31 -4.78
CA LEU A 120 -3.17 -9.33 -6.19
C LEU A 120 -1.83 -10.06 -6.32
N ASP A 121 -1.80 -11.08 -7.16
CA ASP A 121 -0.56 -11.69 -7.60
C ASP A 121 0.12 -10.83 -8.66
N LEU A 122 1.30 -10.28 -8.36
CA LEU A 122 1.96 -9.28 -9.21
C LEU A 122 2.55 -9.89 -10.49
N ALA A 123 2.77 -11.21 -10.52
CA ALA A 123 3.29 -11.89 -11.70
C ALA A 123 2.18 -12.18 -12.73
N THR A 124 0.99 -12.54 -12.25
CA THR A 124 -0.12 -12.97 -13.11
C THR A 124 -1.18 -11.90 -13.32
N GLY A 125 -1.24 -10.89 -12.44
CA GLY A 125 -2.31 -9.90 -12.42
C GLY A 125 -3.63 -10.44 -11.87
N GLN A 126 -3.65 -11.63 -11.26
CA GLN A 126 -4.85 -12.21 -10.69
C GLN A 126 -5.19 -11.57 -9.34
N GLU A 127 -6.36 -10.93 -9.28
CA GLU A 127 -6.93 -10.31 -8.08
C GLU A 127 -8.01 -11.21 -7.47
N GLN A 128 -8.07 -11.23 -6.13
CA GLN A 128 -9.17 -11.84 -5.38
C GLN A 128 -9.44 -11.06 -4.09
N VAL A 129 -10.68 -11.12 -3.59
CA VAL A 129 -11.02 -10.62 -2.26
C VAL A 129 -10.39 -11.55 -1.22
N LEU A 130 -9.51 -10.99 -0.39
CA LEU A 130 -8.91 -11.69 0.73
C LEU A 130 -9.81 -11.66 1.97
N HIS A 131 -10.43 -10.51 2.24
CA HIS A 131 -11.27 -10.29 3.42
C HIS A 131 -12.34 -9.24 3.16
N THR A 132 -13.53 -9.44 3.74
CA THR A 132 -14.61 -8.45 3.76
C THR A 132 -14.91 -8.04 5.19
N GLN A 133 -14.80 -6.75 5.47
CA GLN A 133 -15.16 -6.15 6.74
C GLN A 133 -16.55 -5.49 6.65
N HIS A 134 -17.59 -6.27 6.90
CA HIS A 134 -19.00 -5.89 6.66
C HIS A 134 -19.48 -4.59 7.36
N ASN A 135 -18.80 -4.15 8.42
CA ASN A 135 -19.16 -2.94 9.17
C ASN A 135 -18.14 -1.79 9.00
N ALA A 136 -17.16 -1.94 8.12
CA ALA A 136 -16.27 -0.84 7.80
C ALA A 136 -16.99 0.18 6.92
N ARG A 137 -16.79 1.47 7.23
CA ARG A 137 -17.17 2.55 6.31
C ARG A 137 -16.13 2.67 5.20
N TRP A 138 -14.86 2.80 5.61
CA TRP A 138 -13.70 2.94 4.73
C TRP A 138 -12.51 2.20 5.34
N LEU A 139 -12.06 1.13 4.69
CA LEU A 139 -10.72 0.57 4.93
C LEU A 139 -9.70 1.49 4.24
N THR A 140 -8.83 2.13 5.00
CA THR A 140 -7.90 3.12 4.44
C THR A 140 -6.49 2.59 4.26
N ASP A 141 -6.11 1.56 5.01
CA ASP A 141 -4.74 1.07 5.08
C ASP A 141 -4.70 -0.42 5.42
N VAL A 142 -3.64 -1.13 5.00
CA VAL A 142 -3.46 -2.56 5.26
C VAL A 142 -2.00 -2.89 5.52
N TYR A 143 -1.76 -3.71 6.54
CA TYR A 143 -0.46 -4.32 6.81
C TYR A 143 -0.63 -5.77 7.25
N ILE A 144 0.32 -6.64 6.87
CA ILE A 144 0.32 -8.05 7.28
C ILE A 144 1.36 -8.25 8.38
N VAL A 145 0.91 -8.75 9.54
CA VAL A 145 1.80 -9.13 10.64
C VAL A 145 2.09 -10.63 10.58
N GLY A 146 3.35 -11.00 10.85
CA GLY A 146 3.79 -12.40 10.93
C GLY A 146 4.17 -13.03 9.58
N ASP A 147 4.69 -14.25 9.61
CA ASP A 147 5.02 -14.99 8.40
C ASP A 147 3.79 -15.72 7.86
N ILE A 148 3.61 -15.66 6.54
CA ILE A 148 2.64 -16.50 5.80
C ILE A 148 3.13 -17.95 5.61
N SER A 149 4.09 -18.42 6.41
CA SER A 149 4.62 -19.77 6.37
C SER A 149 3.67 -20.77 7.05
N ALA A 150 2.49 -20.96 6.46
CA ALA A 150 1.70 -22.14 6.75
C ALA A 150 2.38 -23.35 6.10
N VAL A 151 3.29 -24.02 6.81
CA VAL A 151 3.47 -25.46 6.57
C VAL A 151 2.21 -26.11 7.15
N PRO A 152 1.33 -26.72 6.33
CA PRO A 152 0.18 -27.41 6.88
C PRO A 152 0.70 -28.53 7.78
N SER A 153 0.39 -28.46 9.07
CA SER A 153 0.62 -29.58 9.97
C SER A 153 -0.19 -30.78 9.44
N PRO A 154 0.40 -31.99 9.31
CA PRO A 154 -0.28 -33.15 8.73
C PRO A 154 -1.42 -33.72 9.60
N THR A 155 -1.81 -33.01 10.66
CA THR A 155 -2.86 -33.44 11.58
C THR A 155 -4.06 -32.48 11.48
N PRO A 156 -5.21 -32.89 10.93
CA PRO A 156 -6.39 -32.05 10.90
C PRO A 156 -6.99 -31.96 12.31
N THR A 157 -6.66 -30.92 13.06
CA THR A 157 -7.44 -30.53 14.24
C THR A 157 -8.64 -29.68 13.82
N PRO A 158 -9.84 -29.82 14.42
CA PRO A 158 -11.07 -29.19 13.93
C PRO A 158 -11.15 -27.65 14.06
N VAL A 159 -10.06 -26.98 14.43
CA VAL A 159 -10.02 -25.54 14.69
C VAL A 159 -8.65 -24.97 14.33
N SER A 160 -8.30 -25.02 13.05
CA SER A 160 -7.32 -24.10 12.49
C SER A 160 -8.01 -23.24 11.42
N ARG A 161 -8.83 -22.29 11.86
CA ARG A 161 -9.05 -21.09 11.05
C ARG A 161 -7.72 -20.36 11.05
N LEU A 162 -7.01 -20.41 9.93
CA LEU A 162 -5.78 -19.65 9.72
C LEU A 162 -6.17 -18.16 9.70
N TRP A 163 -6.05 -17.50 10.84
CA TRP A 163 -6.15 -16.05 10.90
C TRP A 163 -4.85 -15.49 10.33
N LEU A 164 -4.87 -14.99 9.10
CA LEU A 164 -3.89 -14.00 8.69
C LEU A 164 -4.12 -12.79 9.60
N PRO A 165 -3.15 -12.34 10.42
CA PRO A 165 -3.32 -11.11 11.17
C PRO A 165 -3.13 -9.96 10.17
N VAL A 166 -4.22 -9.65 9.45
CA VAL A 166 -4.31 -8.46 8.61
C VAL A 166 -4.74 -7.32 9.53
N MET A 167 -3.85 -6.36 9.74
CA MET A 167 -4.17 -5.17 10.49
C MET A 167 -4.70 -4.11 9.52
N VAL A 168 -5.85 -3.51 9.86
CA VAL A 168 -6.49 -2.51 9.01
C VAL A 168 -6.84 -1.28 9.82
N LYS A 169 -6.47 -0.11 9.30
CA LYS A 169 -6.91 1.16 9.84
C LYS A 169 -8.24 1.57 9.21
N HIS A 170 -9.12 2.10 10.04
CA HIS A 170 -10.43 2.63 9.65
C HIS A 170 -10.47 4.12 10.00
N ALA A 171 -11.00 4.94 9.11
CA ALA A 171 -11.36 6.32 9.46
C ALA A 171 -12.65 6.31 10.32
N ARG A 172 -12.70 7.14 11.36
CA ARG A 172 -13.91 7.36 12.17
C ARG A 172 -14.99 8.07 11.37
#